data_AF-A0A942BZ74-F1
#
_entry.id   AF-A0A942BZ74-F1
#
_cell.length_a   1.000
_cell.length_b   1.000
_cell.length_c   1.000
_cell.angle_alpha   90.00
_cell.angle_beta   90.00
_cell.angle_gamma   90.00
#
_symmetry.space_group_name_H-M   'P 1'
#
loop_
_entity.id
_entity.type
_entity.pdbx_description
1 polymer ?
#
loop_
_entity_poly.entity_id
_entity_poly.type
_entity_poly.pdbx_seq_one_letter_code
_entity_poly.pdbx_strand_id
1 'polypeptide(L)'
;MLTPFRASRLYREASEAGRHDHYTVSLAYRQLAFLVTEQFRGLERMGMRFLRSDDPQPYHCHLDLAEDIKDGTMRVYAGCLNHPEFTDEENWMFRAVHDYFGHAMPGHPFDTFQGEVDAFRAHAATFPATIGARLALQAMAQEVVGQAGAFYMTGKYPVQHAGLFPLHEVL
;
A
#
# COMPACT_ATOMS: atom_id res chain seq x y z
N MET A 1 -18.67 8.74 0.91
CA MET A 1 -17.33 8.69 1.53
C MET A 1 -17.19 7.33 2.21
N LEU A 2 -16.12 6.60 1.91
CA LEU A 2 -15.83 5.32 2.55
C LEU A 2 -15.48 5.57 4.03
N THR A 3 -16.04 4.77 4.94
CA THR A 3 -15.76 4.87 6.39
C THR A 3 -14.79 3.77 6.82
N PRO A 4 -14.03 3.94 7.93
CA PRO A 4 -13.19 2.87 8.49
C PRO A 4 -13.95 1.57 8.74
N PHE A 5 -15.18 1.66 9.27
CA PHE A 5 -16.02 0.48 9.54
C PHE A 5 -16.33 -0.31 8.27
N ARG A 6 -16.80 0.37 7.22
CA ARG A 6 -17.09 -0.24 5.91
C ARG A 6 -15.82 -0.84 5.28
N ALA A 7 -14.71 -0.11 5.30
CA ALA A 7 -13.43 -0.61 4.77
C ALA A 7 -12.94 -1.85 5.53
N SER A 8 -12.99 -1.83 6.87
CA SER A 8 -12.64 -2.97 7.72
C SER A 8 -13.51 -4.20 7.44
N ARG A 9 -14.81 -4.00 7.19
CA ARG A 9 -15.72 -5.10 6.83
C ARG A 9 -15.36 -5.69 5.46
N LEU A 10 -15.20 -4.83 4.45
CA LEU A 10 -14.84 -5.24 3.09
C LEU A 10 -13.48 -5.94 3.05
N TYR A 11 -12.51 -5.50 3.84
CA TYR A 11 -11.22 -6.17 4.01
C TYR A 11 -11.39 -7.64 4.43
N ARG A 12 -12.20 -7.89 5.47
CA ARG A 12 -12.46 -9.25 5.95
C ARG A 12 -13.19 -10.11 4.93
N GLU A 13 -14.22 -9.55 4.29
CA GLU A 13 -14.99 -10.24 3.24
C GLU A 13 -14.09 -10.61 2.04
N ALA A 14 -13.23 -9.69 1.60
CA ALA A 14 -12.27 -9.91 0.53
C ALA A 14 -11.19 -10.94 0.91
N SER A 15 -10.68 -10.90 2.14
CA SER A 15 -9.75 -11.91 2.65
C SER A 15 -10.39 -13.30 2.73
N GLU A 16 -11.68 -13.38 3.05
CA GLU A 16 -12.42 -14.64 3.08
C GLU A 16 -12.66 -15.21 1.68
N ALA A 17 -13.15 -14.37 0.77
CA ALA A 17 -13.33 -14.75 -0.62
C ALA A 17 -11.99 -15.18 -1.28
N GLY A 18 -10.90 -14.49 -0.96
CA GLY A 18 -9.58 -14.78 -1.50
C GLY A 18 -9.04 -16.17 -1.14
N ARG A 19 -9.50 -16.77 -0.04
CA ARG A 19 -9.17 -18.18 0.30
C ARG A 19 -9.80 -19.19 -0.65
N HIS A 20 -10.87 -18.81 -1.36
CA HIS A 20 -11.58 -19.67 -2.30
C HIS A 20 -11.18 -19.42 -3.76
N ASP A 21 -10.71 -18.21 -4.09
CA ASP A 21 -10.23 -17.82 -5.42
C ASP A 21 -8.72 -17.47 -5.40
N HIS A 22 -7.92 -18.44 -4.97
CA HIS A 22 -6.48 -18.27 -4.82
C HIS A 22 -5.79 -17.89 -6.15
N TYR A 23 -6.26 -18.41 -7.29
CA TYR A 23 -5.61 -18.13 -8.58
C TYR A 23 -5.71 -16.65 -8.96
N THR A 24 -6.91 -16.07 -8.89
CA THR A 24 -7.12 -14.66 -9.26
C THR A 24 -6.42 -13.72 -8.28
N VAL A 25 -6.44 -14.05 -6.98
CA VAL A 25 -5.71 -13.32 -5.95
C VAL A 25 -4.21 -13.33 -6.24
N SER A 26 -3.61 -14.51 -6.43
CA SER A 26 -2.17 -14.59 -6.72
C SER A 26 -1.80 -13.82 -7.99
N LEU A 27 -2.62 -13.91 -9.05
CA LEU A 27 -2.38 -13.14 -10.27
C LEU A 27 -2.38 -11.62 -10.02
N ALA A 28 -3.34 -11.13 -9.23
CA ALA A 28 -3.42 -9.72 -8.86
C ALA A 28 -2.20 -9.26 -8.04
N TYR A 29 -1.77 -10.04 -7.04
CA TYR A 29 -0.60 -9.71 -6.23
C TYR A 29 0.71 -9.80 -7.01
N ARG A 30 0.85 -10.77 -7.92
CA ARG A 30 2.02 -10.82 -8.82
C ARG A 30 2.07 -9.61 -9.75
N GLN A 31 0.93 -9.17 -10.27
CA GLN A 31 0.86 -7.96 -11.09
C GLN A 31 1.15 -6.70 -10.28
N LEU A 32 0.68 -6.63 -9.03
CA LEU A 32 1.02 -5.55 -8.10
C LEU A 32 2.53 -5.54 -7.83
N ALA A 33 3.11 -6.67 -7.41
CA ALA A 33 4.53 -6.83 -7.15
C ALA A 33 5.38 -6.39 -8.34
N PHE A 34 5.01 -6.77 -9.57
CA PHE A 34 5.69 -6.32 -10.79
C PHE A 34 5.66 -4.79 -10.91
N LEU A 35 4.48 -4.17 -10.80
CA LEU A 35 4.34 -2.72 -10.95
C LEU A 35 5.12 -1.94 -9.87
N VAL A 36 5.00 -2.33 -8.60
CA VAL A 36 5.76 -1.66 -7.54
C VAL A 36 7.26 -1.91 -7.63
N THR A 37 7.71 -3.09 -8.07
CA THR A 37 9.15 -3.35 -8.30
C THR A 37 9.71 -2.44 -9.39
N GLU A 38 8.98 -2.27 -10.50
CA GLU A 38 9.41 -1.38 -11.58
C GLU A 38 9.41 0.09 -11.16
N GLN A 39 8.43 0.50 -10.35
CA GLN A 39 8.40 1.83 -9.73
C GLN A 39 9.57 2.06 -8.79
N PHE A 40 9.82 1.13 -7.86
CA PHE A 40 10.93 1.17 -6.91
C PHE A 40 12.28 1.32 -7.63
N ARG A 41 12.55 0.44 -8.59
CA ARG A 41 13.78 0.50 -9.41
C ARG A 41 13.86 1.79 -10.23
N GLY A 42 12.72 2.32 -10.67
CA GLY A 42 12.64 3.62 -11.32
C GLY A 42 13.14 4.75 -10.42
N LEU A 43 12.68 4.77 -9.16
CA LEU A 43 13.11 5.73 -8.15
C LEU A 43 14.60 5.57 -7.82
N GLU A 44 15.11 4.34 -7.68
CA GLU A 44 16.54 4.11 -7.48
C GLU A 44 17.39 4.64 -8.64
N ARG A 45 16.96 4.42 -9.88
CA ARG A 45 17.63 4.99 -11.07
C ARG A 45 17.63 6.52 -11.08
N MET A 46 16.67 7.15 -10.42
CA MET A 46 16.61 8.60 -10.22
C MET A 46 17.46 9.08 -9.05
N GLY A 47 18.17 8.19 -8.35
CA GLY A 47 19.08 8.52 -7.25
C GLY A 47 18.48 8.36 -5.86
N MET A 48 17.24 7.88 -5.73
CA MET A 48 16.65 7.60 -4.42
C MET A 48 17.32 6.41 -3.74
N ARG A 49 17.54 6.52 -2.44
CA ARG A 49 18.04 5.42 -1.60
C ARG A 49 17.02 5.11 -0.50
N PHE A 50 16.57 3.87 -0.46
CA PHE A 50 15.62 3.41 0.55
C PHE A 50 16.35 2.74 1.72
N LEU A 51 16.05 3.17 2.94
CA LEU A 51 16.68 2.71 4.17
C LEU A 51 15.67 1.91 4.98
N ARG A 52 16.03 0.70 5.38
CA ARG A 52 15.19 -0.11 6.27
C ARG A 52 15.17 0.53 7.66
N SER A 53 13.98 0.70 8.23
CA SER A 53 13.76 1.24 9.57
C SER A 53 13.07 0.21 10.46
N ASP A 54 13.53 0.07 11.70
CA ASP A 54 12.86 -0.73 12.73
C ASP A 54 11.77 0.08 13.47
N ASP A 55 11.75 1.40 13.29
CA ASP A 55 10.68 2.27 13.78
C ASP A 55 9.40 2.04 12.95
N PRO A 56 8.28 1.61 13.57
CA PRO A 56 7.00 1.43 12.87
C PRO A 56 6.42 2.71 12.28
N GLN A 57 6.84 3.89 12.76
CA GLN A 57 6.41 5.19 12.26
C GLN A 57 7.63 6.12 12.13
N PRO A 58 8.49 5.92 11.10
CA PRO A 58 9.75 6.65 10.97
C PRO A 58 9.57 8.16 10.70
N TYR A 59 8.34 8.59 10.40
CA TYR A 59 8.00 10.00 10.14
C TYR A 59 6.81 10.42 10.99
N HIS A 60 6.85 11.61 11.56
CA HIS A 60 5.71 12.17 12.28
C HIS A 60 4.63 12.62 11.28
N CYS A 61 5.03 13.15 10.14
CA CYS A 61 4.12 13.56 9.07
C CYS A 61 4.75 13.45 7.67
N HIS A 62 3.93 13.68 6.64
CA HIS A 62 4.37 13.67 5.24
C HIS A 62 5.44 14.74 4.91
N LEU A 63 5.55 15.81 5.72
CA LEU A 63 6.58 16.83 5.54
C LEU A 63 7.97 16.30 5.91
N ASP A 64 8.10 15.52 6.98
CA ASP A 64 9.37 14.91 7.38
C ASP A 64 9.87 13.94 6.31
N LEU A 65 8.95 13.15 5.74
CA LEU A 65 9.26 12.28 4.61
C LEU A 65 9.69 13.08 3.37
N ALA A 66 9.02 14.20 3.09
CA ALA A 66 9.39 15.06 1.97
C ALA A 66 10.78 15.72 2.15
N GLU A 67 11.23 15.95 3.38
CA GLU A 67 12.60 16.39 3.66
C GLU A 67 13.64 15.31 3.33
N ASP A 68 13.45 14.08 3.83
CA ASP A 68 14.34 12.96 3.51
C ASP A 68 14.44 12.73 1.99
N ILE A 69 13.31 12.85 1.27
CA ILE A 69 13.25 12.68 -0.20
C ILE A 69 14.03 13.77 -0.94
N LYS A 70 14.03 15.02 -0.45
CA LYS A 70 14.86 16.09 -1.03
C LYS A 70 16.35 15.78 -0.94
N ASP A 71 16.75 15.07 0.12
CA ASP A 71 18.13 14.59 0.31
C ASP A 71 18.42 13.26 -0.41
N GLY A 72 17.47 12.76 -1.22
CA GLY A 72 17.60 11.53 -2.00
C GLY A 72 17.52 10.26 -1.15
N THR A 73 16.90 10.33 0.04
CA THR A 73 16.76 9.19 0.95
C THR A 73 15.32 8.97 1.39
N MET A 74 15.02 7.77 1.85
CA MET A 74 13.71 7.47 2.43
C MET A 74 13.82 6.27 3.37
N ARG A 75 13.61 6.49 4.66
CA ARG A 75 13.36 5.42 5.65
C ARG A 75 12.00 4.77 5.40
N VAL A 76 11.96 3.45 5.50
CA VAL A 76 10.75 2.64 5.28
C VAL A 76 10.71 1.55 6.34
N TYR A 77 9.58 1.44 7.04
CA TYR A 77 9.40 0.43 8.09
C TYR A 77 9.57 -0.99 7.54
N ALA A 78 10.44 -1.77 8.18
CA ALA A 78 10.85 -3.11 7.76
C ALA A 78 10.33 -4.23 8.69
N GLY A 79 9.42 -3.93 9.59
CA GLY A 79 8.74 -4.93 10.42
C GLY A 79 7.45 -5.46 9.78
N CYS A 80 6.97 -6.59 10.28
CA CYS A 80 5.72 -7.22 9.84
C CYS A 80 5.62 -7.41 8.30
N LEU A 81 6.71 -7.88 7.69
CA LEU A 81 6.80 -8.04 6.22
C LEU A 81 6.24 -9.37 5.71
N ASN A 82 6.01 -10.35 6.59
CA ASN A 82 5.48 -11.66 6.20
C ASN A 82 4.09 -11.51 5.59
N HIS A 83 3.94 -11.95 4.34
CA HIS A 83 2.71 -11.84 3.58
C HIS A 83 2.41 -13.16 2.82
N PRO A 84 1.14 -13.58 2.66
CA PRO A 84 0.82 -14.81 1.94
C PRO A 84 1.23 -14.83 0.46
N GLU A 85 1.22 -13.66 -0.19
CA GLU A 85 1.48 -13.52 -1.63
C GLU A 85 2.74 -12.74 -1.97
N PHE A 86 3.32 -11.96 -1.05
CA PHE A 86 4.52 -11.16 -1.30
C PHE A 86 5.70 -11.82 -0.60
N THR A 87 6.88 -11.72 -1.22
CA THR A 87 8.12 -11.87 -0.46
C THR A 87 8.28 -10.67 0.49
N ASP A 88 9.06 -10.83 1.56
CA ASP A 88 9.34 -9.74 2.50
C ASP A 88 9.92 -8.49 1.79
N GLU A 89 10.75 -8.72 0.77
CA GLU A 89 11.36 -7.68 -0.04
C GLU A 89 10.32 -6.96 -0.92
N GLU A 90 9.40 -7.67 -1.56
CA GLU A 90 8.30 -7.07 -2.34
C GLU A 90 7.35 -6.26 -1.46
N ASN A 91 7.03 -6.75 -0.27
CA ASN A 91 6.17 -6.03 0.68
C ASN A 91 6.86 -4.75 1.19
N TRP A 92 8.16 -4.82 1.44
CA TRP A 92 8.95 -3.64 1.83
C TRP A 92 9.04 -2.62 0.68
N MET A 93 9.30 -3.06 -0.56
CA MET A 93 9.26 -2.18 -1.74
C MET A 93 7.88 -1.57 -1.95
N PHE A 94 6.80 -2.34 -1.74
CA PHE A 94 5.43 -1.85 -1.84
C PHE A 94 5.20 -0.68 -0.88
N ARG A 95 5.58 -0.82 0.40
CA ARG A 95 5.50 0.26 1.39
C ARG A 95 6.28 1.50 0.95
N ALA A 96 7.53 1.30 0.51
CA ALA A 96 8.38 2.40 0.03
C ALA A 96 7.73 3.20 -1.10
N VAL A 97 7.18 2.50 -2.08
CA VAL A 97 6.56 3.11 -3.26
C VAL A 97 5.22 3.77 -2.94
N HIS A 98 4.41 3.14 -2.09
CA HIS A 98 3.16 3.73 -1.58
C HIS A 98 3.44 5.02 -0.80
N ASP A 99 4.39 5.01 0.12
CA ASP A 99 4.75 6.19 0.89
C ASP A 99 5.29 7.31 -0.02
N TYR A 100 6.06 6.97 -1.06
CA TYR A 100 6.59 7.96 -2.01
C TYR A 100 5.48 8.58 -2.88
N PHE A 101 4.75 7.77 -3.64
CA PHE A 101 3.75 8.27 -4.60
C PHE A 101 2.41 8.64 -3.95
N GLY A 102 2.07 8.01 -2.84
CA GLY A 102 0.83 8.19 -2.11
C GLY A 102 0.92 9.29 -1.06
N HIS A 103 1.98 9.32 -0.23
CA HIS A 103 2.08 10.30 0.86
C HIS A 103 2.94 11.50 0.51
N ALA A 104 4.20 11.28 0.10
CA ALA A 104 5.18 12.35 -0.05
C ALA A 104 4.87 13.30 -1.22
N MET A 105 4.71 12.74 -2.42
CA MET A 105 4.53 13.53 -3.64
C MET A 105 3.28 14.42 -3.62
N PRO A 106 2.09 13.92 -3.21
CA PRO A 106 0.88 14.74 -3.13
C PRO A 106 0.67 15.44 -1.77
N GLY A 107 1.43 15.08 -0.73
CA GLY A 107 1.29 15.64 0.61
C GLY A 107 0.10 15.09 1.40
N HIS A 108 -0.22 13.80 1.26
CA HIS A 108 -1.32 13.18 2.00
C HIS A 108 -0.86 12.69 3.40
N PRO A 109 -1.62 12.96 4.47
CA PRO A 109 -1.21 12.63 5.84
C PRO A 109 -1.31 11.12 6.15
N PHE A 110 -0.49 10.65 7.09
CA PHE A 110 -0.47 9.27 7.60
C PHE A 110 -1.48 9.02 8.74
N ASP A 111 -1.87 10.06 9.47
CA ASP A 111 -2.57 9.98 10.76
C ASP A 111 -4.10 10.05 10.66
N THR A 112 -4.63 9.99 9.44
CA THR A 112 -6.08 9.88 9.22
C THR A 112 -6.43 8.79 8.22
N PHE A 113 -7.57 8.14 8.43
CA PHE A 113 -8.09 7.16 7.47
C PHE A 113 -8.33 7.78 6.08
N GLN A 114 -8.78 9.03 6.03
CA GLN A 114 -9.00 9.72 4.76
C GLN A 114 -7.67 10.01 4.05
N GLY A 115 -6.61 10.33 4.80
CA GLY A 115 -5.25 10.47 4.29
C GLY A 115 -4.76 9.21 3.58
N GLU A 116 -4.95 8.04 4.16
CA GLU A 116 -4.62 6.75 3.53
C GLU A 116 -5.44 6.48 2.25
N VAL A 117 -6.73 6.84 2.24
CA VAL A 117 -7.58 6.69 1.04
C VAL A 117 -7.12 7.62 -0.08
N ASP A 118 -6.72 8.84 0.24
CA ASP A 118 -6.23 9.79 -0.75
C ASP A 118 -4.82 9.43 -1.23
N ALA A 119 -3.95 8.92 -0.34
CA ALA A 119 -2.65 8.34 -0.69
C ALA A 119 -2.80 7.13 -1.62
N PHE A 120 -3.72 6.22 -1.32
CA PHE A 120 -4.08 5.12 -2.22
C PHE A 120 -4.45 5.63 -3.61
N ARG A 121 -5.31 6.66 -3.72
CA ARG A 121 -5.74 7.21 -5.01
C ARG A 121 -4.58 7.85 -5.78
N ALA A 122 -3.71 8.57 -5.09
CA ALA A 122 -2.55 9.20 -5.71
C ALA A 122 -1.57 8.15 -6.26
N HIS A 123 -1.25 7.11 -5.48
CA HIS A 123 -0.41 6.01 -5.96
C HIS A 123 -1.13 5.19 -7.05
N ALA A 124 -2.43 4.93 -6.94
CA ALA A 124 -3.22 4.26 -7.97
C ALA A 124 -3.19 4.97 -9.33
N ALA A 125 -3.17 6.31 -9.34
CA ALA A 125 -3.12 7.11 -10.57
C ALA A 125 -1.80 6.94 -11.36
N THR A 126 -0.77 6.35 -10.75
CA THR A 126 0.52 6.06 -11.41
C THR A 126 0.50 4.74 -12.19
N PHE A 127 -0.53 3.91 -12.03
CA PHE A 127 -0.61 2.61 -12.69
C PHE A 127 -1.13 2.76 -14.13
N PRO A 128 -0.69 1.92 -15.08
CA PRO A 128 -1.17 1.99 -16.46
C PRO A 128 -2.64 1.56 -16.55
N ALA A 129 -3.38 2.06 -17.55
CA ALA A 129 -4.79 1.73 -17.75
C ALA A 129 -4.99 0.36 -18.45
N THR A 130 -4.48 -0.73 -17.86
CA THR A 130 -4.62 -2.10 -18.38
C THR A 130 -5.48 -2.97 -17.47
N ILE A 131 -5.99 -4.10 -17.99
CA ILE A 131 -6.76 -5.07 -17.19
C ILE A 131 -5.92 -5.61 -16.02
N GLY A 132 -4.64 -5.93 -16.28
CA GLY A 132 -3.72 -6.38 -15.23
C GLY A 132 -3.57 -5.34 -14.12
N ALA A 133 -3.39 -4.07 -14.48
CA ALA A 133 -3.31 -2.99 -13.49
C ALA A 133 -4.59 -2.85 -12.67
N ARG A 134 -5.78 -3.08 -13.27
CA ARG A 134 -7.04 -3.06 -12.52
C ARG A 134 -7.10 -4.15 -11.44
N LEU A 135 -6.58 -5.36 -11.71
CA LEU A 135 -6.45 -6.39 -10.67
C LEU A 135 -5.43 -6.00 -9.60
N ALA A 136 -4.28 -5.45 -9.99
CA ALA A 136 -3.28 -4.95 -9.04
C ALA A 136 -3.83 -3.84 -8.13
N LEU A 137 -4.68 -2.95 -8.66
CA LEU A 137 -5.34 -1.92 -7.86
C LEU A 137 -6.29 -2.52 -6.81
N GLN A 138 -6.96 -3.64 -7.09
CA GLN A 138 -7.80 -4.33 -6.10
C GLN A 138 -6.96 -4.91 -4.95
N ALA A 139 -5.82 -5.52 -5.27
CA ALA A 139 -4.87 -6.00 -4.28
C ALA A 139 -4.26 -4.84 -3.48
N MET A 140 -3.90 -3.74 -4.13
CA MET A 140 -3.37 -2.55 -3.45
C MET A 140 -4.41 -1.93 -2.50
N ALA A 141 -5.68 -1.84 -2.93
CA ALA A 141 -6.75 -1.34 -2.08
C ALA A 141 -6.98 -2.25 -0.84
N GLN A 142 -6.75 -3.56 -0.98
CA GLN A 142 -6.77 -4.50 0.14
C GLN A 142 -5.65 -4.19 1.15
N GLU A 143 -4.42 -3.97 0.66
CA GLU A 143 -3.24 -3.71 1.48
C GLU A 143 -3.24 -2.32 2.14
N VAL A 144 -3.77 -1.29 1.46
CA VAL A 144 -3.80 0.09 1.98
C VAL A 144 -5.12 0.37 2.69
N VAL A 145 -6.20 0.49 1.93
CA VAL A 145 -7.49 0.98 2.44
C VAL A 145 -8.15 -0.03 3.37
N GLY A 146 -8.07 -1.32 3.03
CA GLY A 146 -8.60 -2.40 3.85
C GLY A 146 -7.92 -2.50 5.21
N GLN A 147 -6.58 -2.54 5.23
CA GLN A 147 -5.80 -2.60 6.47
C GLN A 147 -5.91 -1.31 7.29
N ALA A 148 -5.88 -0.13 6.67
CA ALA A 148 -6.13 1.13 7.35
C ALA A 148 -7.52 1.11 8.02
N GLY A 149 -8.56 0.66 7.31
CA GLY A 149 -9.89 0.51 7.87
C GLY A 149 -9.90 -0.39 9.11
N ALA A 150 -9.21 -1.53 9.07
CA ALA A 150 -9.06 -2.41 10.22
C ALA A 150 -8.29 -1.76 11.39
N PHE A 151 -7.21 -1.03 11.10
CA PHE A 151 -6.43 -0.28 12.09
C PHE A 151 -7.29 0.77 12.80
N TYR A 152 -7.97 1.65 12.06
CA TYR A 152 -8.80 2.71 12.65
C TYR A 152 -10.02 2.18 13.41
N MET A 153 -10.43 0.93 13.17
CA MET A 153 -11.49 0.26 13.93
C MET A 153 -11.01 -0.44 15.19
N THR A 154 -9.75 -0.89 15.24
CA THR A 154 -9.26 -1.79 16.29
C THR A 154 -8.05 -1.26 17.07
N GLY A 155 -7.43 -0.19 16.59
CA GLY A 155 -6.16 0.36 17.09
C GLY A 155 -4.95 -0.53 16.80
N LYS A 156 -5.08 -1.56 15.94
CA LYS A 156 -4.01 -2.52 15.65
C LYS A 156 -3.97 -2.84 14.16
N TYR A 157 -2.78 -2.95 13.59
CA TYR A 157 -2.63 -3.48 12.25
C TYR A 157 -3.07 -4.95 12.25
N PRO A 158 -3.91 -5.36 11.29
CA PRO A 158 -4.32 -6.76 11.17
C PRO A 158 -3.13 -7.61 10.72
N VAL A 159 -3.23 -8.92 10.93
CA VAL A 159 -2.41 -9.86 10.15
C VAL A 159 -2.74 -9.64 8.68
N GLN A 160 -1.71 -9.53 7.84
CA GLN A 160 -1.92 -9.27 6.42
C GLN A 160 -2.53 -10.50 5.75
N HIS A 161 -3.60 -10.28 5.01
CA HIS A 161 -4.35 -11.30 4.30
C HIS A 161 -4.56 -10.90 2.85
N ALA A 162 -4.25 -11.82 1.94
CA ALA A 162 -4.48 -11.62 0.53
C ALA A 162 -5.98 -11.65 0.18
N GLY A 163 -6.43 -10.66 -0.58
CA GLY A 163 -7.81 -10.52 -1.03
C GLY A 163 -7.93 -9.44 -2.10
N LEU A 164 -9.11 -9.30 -2.71
CA LEU A 164 -9.37 -8.30 -3.75
C LEU A 164 -10.43 -7.32 -3.28
N PHE A 165 -9.99 -6.13 -2.88
CA PHE A 165 -10.89 -5.08 -2.40
C PHE A 165 -11.71 -4.51 -3.58
N PRO A 166 -13.01 -4.23 -3.39
CA PRO A 166 -13.86 -3.69 -4.46
C PRO A 166 -13.49 -2.24 -4.84
N LEU A 167 -12.95 -2.02 -6.04
CA LEU A 167 -12.48 -0.69 -6.47
C LEU A 167 -13.56 0.40 -6.52
N HIS A 168 -14.82 0.04 -6.76
CA HIS A 168 -15.92 1.02 -6.82
C HIS A 168 -16.20 1.73 -5.48
N GLU A 169 -15.58 1.27 -4.39
CA GLU A 169 -15.65 1.90 -3.08
C GLU A 169 -14.60 3.00 -2.88
N VAL A 170 -13.53 3.00 -3.69
CA VAL A 170 -12.32 3.81 -3.47
C VAL A 170 -11.91 4.67 -4.67
N LEU A 171 -12.24 4.26 -5.90
CA LEU A 171 -12.00 5.00 -7.15
C LEU A 171 -13.28 5.60 -7.73
#